data_AF-A0A3L6M3D8-F1
#
_entry.id   AF-A0A3L6M3D8-F1
#
_cell.length_a   1.000
_cell.length_b   1.000
_cell.length_c   1.000
_cell.angle_alpha   90.00
_cell.angle_beta   90.00
_cell.angle_gamma   90.00
#
_symmetry.space_group_name_H-M   'P 1'
#
loop_
_entity.id
_entity.type
_entity.pdbx_description
1 polymer ?
#
loop_
_entity_poly.entity_id
_entity_poly.type
_entity_poly.pdbx_seq_one_letter_code
_entity_poly.pdbx_strand_id
1 'polypeptide(L)'
;MSLVFANQTDFDALQFDQIDPLGEPYHVFVVRIAYDIVSDAKGQAALQQSEEAATLVEEDEYFGGLNQSSVRCESDLAPYKPCCDVILNASAHAPRHQSTRRFEVGLRVSRPDRPAPLPAPPQALNPFMPLTLAQQAAWQAEVAALKQVTLPSRVLIDKRLMVTGARQFKKKALLTRCLQGVLRWASLGLIRPSPWKLSRPAKLVELPLRHEFAWGGQARINQRDNSHWATDTKSAQVWQDNPKPARRLPKALRLTPEQLARHPENQASPALQPVAHQICETNPLGRGYAPAWYLRASQLKSLPAPQIEYPQAPITAAGFWRSVQGKTELTPAGFGCVGRAWQPRRRLIGVIEEKAIWEDDEYPQLPPDFDHGYWNAAPHDQQCPHLIGDEVFELLNLCPDRAPGRIDDGGHHRLRFQLPGIRPYLMFADAQGNRGAKLMDLDTVIIDPETGRVELVWRCIVTARADLVEAQLHVAETAAKRLALKEWLPPQQRAELDGEVTHGA
;
A
#
# COMPACT_ATOMS: atom_id res chain seq x y z
N MET A 1 23.18 25.02 18.36
CA MET A 1 22.18 24.64 19.38
C MET A 1 21.39 23.49 18.80
N SER A 2 21.16 22.42 19.56
CA SER A 2 20.27 21.34 19.12
C SER A 2 18.82 21.81 19.24
N LEU A 3 18.01 21.53 18.23
CA LEU A 3 16.57 21.77 18.26
C LEU A 3 15.94 21.08 19.48
N VAL A 4 15.10 21.81 20.23
CA VAL A 4 14.29 21.21 21.30
C VAL A 4 12.91 20.88 20.72
N PHE A 5 12.58 19.59 20.68
CA PHE A 5 11.25 19.12 20.31
C PHE A 5 10.37 18.93 21.55
N ALA A 6 9.23 19.62 21.60
CA ALA A 6 8.26 19.51 22.67
C ALA A 6 6.91 19.00 22.14
N ASN A 7 6.54 17.78 22.49
CA ASN A 7 5.24 17.23 22.16
C ASN A 7 4.18 17.76 23.13
N GLN A 8 3.25 18.62 22.66
CA GLN A 8 2.13 19.16 23.47
C GLN A 8 0.85 18.35 23.29
N THR A 9 0.98 17.09 22.88
CA THR A 9 -0.13 16.18 22.60
C THR A 9 0.06 14.88 23.38
N ASP A 10 -1.01 14.11 23.50
CA ASP A 10 -0.97 12.77 24.11
C ASP A 10 -0.60 11.68 23.08
N PHE A 11 -0.26 12.05 21.84
CA PHE A 11 0.08 11.13 20.77
C PHE A 11 1.56 10.81 20.76
N ASP A 12 1.92 9.60 20.31
CA ASP A 12 3.32 9.25 20.16
C ASP A 12 3.94 9.98 18.96
N ALA A 13 5.03 10.70 19.22
CA ALA A 13 5.65 11.59 18.25
C ALA A 13 7.16 11.66 18.47
N LEU A 14 7.90 11.76 17.37
CA LEU A 14 9.35 11.79 17.36
C LEU A 14 9.86 12.86 16.40
N GLN A 15 10.99 13.45 16.76
CA GLN A 15 11.82 14.23 15.86
C GLN A 15 13.14 13.48 15.63
N PHE A 16 13.56 13.39 14.37
CA PHE A 16 14.88 12.88 14.00
C PHE A 16 15.47 13.67 12.83
N ASP A 17 16.79 13.62 12.68
CA ASP A 17 17.52 14.35 11.66
C ASP A 17 17.87 13.46 10.48
N GLN A 18 17.86 14.05 9.29
CA GLN A 18 18.25 13.41 8.05
C GLN A 18 19.05 14.37 7.18
N ILE A 19 19.77 13.81 6.22
CA ILE A 19 20.58 14.55 5.26
C ILE A 19 20.02 14.27 3.87
N ASP A 20 19.86 15.32 3.07
CA ASP A 20 19.37 15.19 1.70
C ASP A 20 20.51 14.76 0.75
N PRO A 21 20.21 14.44 -0.53
CA PRO A 21 21.25 14.06 -1.49
C PRO A 21 22.29 15.16 -1.79
N LEU A 22 22.06 16.41 -1.37
CA LEU A 22 22.99 17.53 -1.51
C LEU A 22 23.84 17.75 -0.24
N GLY A 23 23.67 16.91 0.78
CA GLY A 23 24.38 17.05 2.05
C GLY A 23 23.71 18.03 3.02
N GLU A 24 22.49 18.51 2.72
CA GLU A 24 21.80 19.48 3.56
C GLU A 24 20.99 18.79 4.66
N PRO A 25 21.19 19.16 5.94
CA PRO A 25 20.43 18.59 7.03
C PRO A 25 19.01 19.14 7.08
N TYR A 26 18.07 18.26 7.45
CA TYR A 26 16.68 18.60 7.71
C TYR A 26 16.12 17.79 8.89
N HIS A 27 15.17 18.40 9.57
CA HIS A 27 14.41 17.78 10.66
C HIS A 27 13.17 17.10 10.09
N VAL A 28 12.94 15.87 10.53
CA VAL A 28 11.71 15.11 10.28
C VAL A 28 10.96 15.01 11.60
N PHE A 29 9.70 15.41 11.58
CA PHE A 29 8.76 15.24 12.69
C PHE A 29 7.69 14.26 12.26
N VAL A 30 7.40 13.29 13.10
CA VAL A 30 6.38 12.28 12.85
C VAL A 30 5.47 12.13 14.07
N VAL A 31 4.17 11.97 13.85
CA VAL A 31 3.20 11.64 14.89
C VAL A 31 2.24 10.58 14.37
N ARG A 32 1.89 9.61 15.22
CA ARG A 32 0.94 8.54 14.91
C ARG A 32 -0.30 8.63 15.78
N ILE A 33 -1.46 8.49 15.16
CA ILE A 33 -2.76 8.65 15.82
C ILE A 33 -3.67 7.49 15.44
N ALA A 34 -4.27 6.81 16.43
CA ALA A 34 -5.22 5.73 16.22
C ALA A 34 -6.67 6.16 16.45
N TYR A 35 -7.55 5.56 15.65
CA TYR A 35 -9.00 5.66 15.74
C TYR A 35 -9.63 4.28 15.68
N ASP A 36 -10.73 4.13 16.41
CA ASP A 36 -11.60 2.97 16.33
C ASP A 36 -12.80 3.27 15.43
N ILE A 37 -13.15 2.29 14.60
CA ILE A 37 -14.32 2.28 13.74
C ILE A 37 -15.51 1.87 14.60
N VAL A 38 -16.34 2.86 14.92
CA VAL A 38 -17.54 2.68 15.75
C VAL A 38 -18.80 2.82 14.92
N SER A 39 -19.89 2.23 15.39
CA SER A 39 -21.22 2.46 14.82
C SER A 39 -21.82 3.73 15.42
N ASP A 40 -22.22 4.67 14.57
CA ASP A 40 -23.01 5.82 14.98
C ASP A 40 -24.47 5.43 15.30
N ALA A 41 -25.26 6.41 15.77
CA ALA A 41 -26.67 6.22 16.11
C ALA A 41 -27.56 5.79 14.92
N LYS A 42 -27.07 5.92 13.69
CA LYS A 42 -27.75 5.53 12.44
C LYS A 42 -27.22 4.20 11.88
N GLY A 43 -26.32 3.52 12.59
CA GLY A 43 -25.68 2.28 12.13
C GLY A 43 -24.58 2.49 11.09
N GLN A 44 -24.15 3.73 10.87
CA GLN A 44 -23.07 4.07 9.94
C GLN A 44 -21.73 4.07 10.66
N ALA A 45 -20.65 3.85 9.93
CA ALA A 45 -19.33 3.88 10.52
C ALA A 45 -18.85 5.31 10.74
N ALA A 46 -18.34 5.57 11.94
CA ALA A 46 -17.67 6.79 12.33
C ALA A 46 -16.32 6.43 12.96
N LEU A 47 -15.39 7.38 12.96
CA LEU A 47 -14.11 7.25 13.66
C LEU A 47 -14.18 7.97 14.99
N GLN A 48 -13.80 7.26 16.04
CA GLN A 48 -13.59 7.80 17.39
C GLN A 48 -12.12 7.62 17.76
N GLN A 49 -11.51 8.61 18.40
CA GLN A 49 -10.12 8.48 18.86
C GLN A 49 -10.01 7.27 19.79
N SER A 50 -9.02 6.42 19.52
CA SER A 50 -8.85 5.19 20.27
C SER A 50 -8.34 5.46 21.68
N GLU A 51 -8.83 4.70 22.66
CA GLU A 51 -8.28 4.69 24.03
C GLU A 51 -6.91 4.00 24.07
N GLU A 52 -6.66 3.07 23.15
CA GLU A 52 -5.35 2.46 22.95
C GLU A 52 -4.50 3.36 22.04
N ALA A 53 -3.61 4.14 22.66
CA ALA A 53 -2.67 4.99 21.94
C ALA A 53 -1.88 4.16 20.90
N ALA A 54 -1.73 4.71 19.69
CA ALA A 54 -0.80 4.16 18.72
C ALA A 54 0.62 4.61 19.07
N THR A 55 1.55 3.67 19.05
CA THR A 55 2.98 3.94 19.18
C THR A 55 3.64 3.99 17.81
N LEU A 56 4.64 4.84 17.65
CA LEU A 56 5.46 4.87 16.45
C LEU A 56 6.10 3.49 16.25
N VAL A 57 6.05 3.04 15.00
CA VAL A 57 6.66 1.77 14.61
C VAL A 57 8.08 2.07 14.16
N GLU A 58 9.07 1.66 14.95
CA GLU A 58 10.49 1.93 14.65
C GLU A 58 11.09 0.91 13.68
N GLU A 59 10.57 -0.31 13.67
CA GLU A 59 11.01 -1.42 12.80
C GLU A 59 9.83 -1.99 12.00
N ASP A 60 10.11 -2.52 10.80
CA ASP A 60 9.06 -3.13 9.99
C ASP A 60 8.40 -4.31 10.73
N GLU A 61 7.08 -4.30 10.78
CA GLU A 61 6.28 -5.37 11.36
C GLU A 61 5.71 -6.27 10.26
N TYR A 62 5.62 -7.56 10.55
CA TYR A 62 5.18 -8.60 9.62
C TYR A 62 3.99 -9.37 10.19
N PHE A 63 3.11 -9.89 9.32
CA PHE A 63 2.03 -10.79 9.76
C PHE A 63 2.54 -12.13 10.33
N GLY A 64 3.81 -12.45 10.08
CA GLY A 64 4.53 -13.63 10.55
C GLY A 64 6.03 -13.34 10.55
N GLY A 65 6.84 -14.20 9.93
CA GLY A 65 8.30 -13.97 9.86
C GLY A 65 8.72 -12.97 8.78
N LEU A 66 9.79 -12.23 9.05
CA LEU A 66 10.56 -11.45 8.07
C LEU A 66 10.90 -12.31 6.86
N ASN A 67 10.69 -11.79 5.64
CA ASN A 67 10.91 -12.48 4.37
C ASN A 67 10.10 -13.79 4.17
N GLN A 68 9.15 -14.09 5.06
CA GLN A 68 8.29 -15.28 5.00
C GLN A 68 6.80 -14.93 4.95
N SER A 69 6.45 -13.68 5.25
CA SER A 69 5.09 -13.18 5.29
C SER A 69 5.02 -11.72 4.84
N SER A 70 3.83 -11.26 4.47
CA SER A 70 3.61 -9.86 4.10
C SER A 70 3.98 -8.90 5.23
N VAL A 71 4.53 -7.74 4.87
CA VAL A 71 4.72 -6.60 5.79
C VAL A 71 3.34 -6.08 6.20
N ARG A 72 3.10 -5.97 7.51
CA ARG A 72 1.88 -5.42 8.12
C ARG A 72 1.95 -3.90 8.22
N CYS A 73 3.10 -3.38 8.64
CA CYS A 73 3.39 -1.96 8.81
C CYS A 73 4.89 -1.77 8.57
N GLU A 74 5.29 -0.74 7.82
CA GLU A 74 6.70 -0.36 7.78
C GLU A 74 7.03 0.60 8.91
N SER A 75 8.32 0.78 9.17
CA SER A 75 8.83 1.81 10.07
C SER A 75 8.31 3.22 9.70
N ASP A 76 7.86 3.96 10.71
CA ASP A 76 7.47 5.36 10.66
C ASP A 76 8.70 6.29 10.57
N LEU A 77 9.91 5.76 10.60
CA LEU A 77 11.15 6.53 10.48
C LEU A 77 11.59 6.70 9.02
N ALA A 78 10.64 6.66 8.08
CA ALA A 78 10.87 7.07 6.69
C ALA A 78 11.19 8.58 6.66
N PRO A 79 12.32 9.01 6.06
CA PRO A 79 12.70 10.42 5.99
C PRO A 79 11.68 11.31 5.28
N TYR A 80 11.11 10.81 4.19
CA TYR A 80 10.19 11.56 3.34
C TYR A 80 9.31 10.61 2.52
N LYS A 81 8.01 10.90 2.41
CA LYS A 81 7.10 10.22 1.48
C LYS A 81 6.49 11.23 0.51
N PRO A 82 6.74 11.13 -0.81
CA PRO A 82 6.18 12.07 -1.79
C PRO A 82 4.67 11.93 -1.98
N CYS A 83 4.07 10.81 -1.57
CA CYS A 83 2.63 10.58 -1.63
C CYS A 83 2.11 10.03 -0.30
N CYS A 84 0.78 10.09 -0.11
CA CYS A 84 0.12 9.33 0.94
C CYS A 84 -0.03 7.86 0.52
N ASP A 85 0.52 6.97 1.34
CA ASP A 85 0.24 5.54 1.32
C ASP A 85 -1.11 5.28 1.99
N VAL A 86 -2.04 4.64 1.29
CA VAL A 86 -3.15 3.96 1.96
C VAL A 86 -2.78 2.49 2.02
N ILE A 87 -2.84 1.85 3.19
CA ILE A 87 -2.52 0.44 3.41
C ILE A 87 -3.74 -0.24 4.04
N LEU A 88 -4.12 -1.40 3.51
CA LEU A 88 -5.26 -2.15 4.02
C LEU A 88 -4.83 -3.53 4.50
N ASN A 89 -4.91 -3.74 5.81
CA ASN A 89 -4.69 -5.00 6.49
C ASN A 89 -6.04 -5.69 6.71
N ALA A 90 -6.61 -6.27 5.63
CA ALA A 90 -7.97 -6.82 5.67
C ALA A 90 -8.07 -8.26 5.15
N SER A 91 -9.16 -8.93 5.54
CA SER A 91 -9.68 -10.11 4.87
C SER A 91 -10.78 -9.72 3.88
N ALA A 92 -10.80 -10.40 2.74
CA ALA A 92 -11.89 -10.34 1.78
C ALA A 92 -13.03 -11.25 2.23
N HIS A 93 -14.26 -10.72 2.32
CA HIS A 93 -15.45 -11.43 2.75
C HIS A 93 -16.44 -11.59 1.59
N ALA A 94 -16.89 -12.82 1.36
CA ALA A 94 -17.85 -13.11 0.30
C ALA A 94 -19.20 -12.44 0.59
N PRO A 95 -19.97 -12.04 -0.46
CA PRO A 95 -21.29 -11.44 -0.26
C PRO A 95 -22.21 -12.29 0.65
N ARG A 96 -22.88 -11.65 1.60
CA ARG A 96 -23.69 -12.25 2.67
C ARG A 96 -22.93 -13.26 3.55
N HIS A 97 -21.61 -13.24 3.52
CA HIS A 97 -20.73 -14.26 4.10
C HIS A 97 -21.08 -15.68 3.63
N GLN A 98 -21.64 -15.78 2.42
CA GLN A 98 -21.99 -17.05 1.80
C GLN A 98 -20.87 -17.55 0.90
N SER A 99 -20.64 -18.86 0.92
CA SER A 99 -19.55 -19.49 0.19
C SER A 99 -19.69 -19.30 -1.33
N THR A 100 -18.87 -18.43 -1.92
CA THR A 100 -18.82 -18.14 -3.36
C THR A 100 -17.50 -18.59 -3.97
N ARG A 101 -17.38 -18.63 -5.29
CA ARG A 101 -16.11 -19.03 -5.96
C ARG A 101 -15.21 -17.85 -6.30
N ARG A 102 -15.84 -16.70 -6.51
CA ARG A 102 -15.19 -15.44 -6.85
C ARG A 102 -16.10 -14.28 -6.47
N PHE A 103 -15.51 -13.17 -6.05
CA PHE A 103 -16.22 -11.93 -5.75
C PHE A 103 -15.24 -10.76 -5.80
N GLU A 104 -15.78 -9.55 -5.94
CA GLU A 104 -15.00 -8.32 -5.94
C GLU A 104 -14.85 -7.78 -4.53
N VAL A 105 -13.68 -7.19 -4.27
CA VAL A 105 -13.40 -6.32 -3.13
C VAL A 105 -12.86 -4.98 -3.63
N GLY A 106 -13.00 -3.91 -2.85
CA GLY A 106 -12.55 -2.61 -3.32
C GLY A 106 -12.32 -1.56 -2.25
N LEU A 107 -11.36 -0.69 -2.51
CA LEU A 107 -11.07 0.50 -1.72
C LEU A 107 -11.36 1.72 -2.59
N ARG A 108 -12.15 2.65 -2.06
CA ARG A 108 -12.35 3.96 -2.65
C ARG A 108 -12.03 5.04 -1.64
N VAL A 109 -11.23 6.01 -2.06
CA VAL A 109 -10.88 7.20 -1.26
C VAL A 109 -11.27 8.42 -2.06
N SER A 110 -11.98 9.33 -1.43
CA SER A 110 -12.42 10.58 -2.06
C SER A 110 -12.35 11.73 -1.07
N ARG A 111 -12.16 12.94 -1.59
CA ARG A 111 -12.42 14.15 -0.79
C ARG A 111 -13.89 14.16 -0.33
N PRO A 112 -14.24 14.83 0.76
CA PRO A 112 -15.65 15.01 1.10
C PRO A 112 -16.35 15.83 0.00
N ASP A 113 -17.65 15.62 -0.15
CA ASP A 113 -18.46 16.49 -1.00
C ASP A 113 -18.46 17.89 -0.36
N ARG A 114 -18.30 18.95 -1.17
CA ARG A 114 -18.17 20.32 -0.66
C ARG A 114 -19.37 21.17 -1.06
N PRO A 115 -19.84 22.08 -0.19
CA PRO A 115 -20.85 23.05 -0.59
C PRO A 115 -20.31 23.91 -1.75
N ALA A 116 -21.20 24.35 -2.64
CA ALA A 116 -20.81 25.28 -3.69
C ALA A 116 -20.29 26.59 -3.07
N PRO A 117 -19.21 27.18 -3.61
CA PRO A 117 -18.69 28.45 -3.11
C PRO A 117 -19.77 29.53 -3.21
N LEU A 118 -19.93 30.30 -2.13
CA LEU A 118 -20.93 31.36 -2.08
C LEU A 118 -20.39 32.62 -2.75
N PRO A 119 -21.20 33.35 -3.53
CA PRO A 119 -20.78 34.59 -4.15
C PRO A 119 -20.43 35.63 -3.08
N ALA A 120 -19.35 36.38 -3.30
CA ALA A 120 -18.98 37.49 -2.43
C ALA A 120 -20.16 38.49 -2.33
N PRO A 121 -20.36 39.14 -1.18
CA PRO A 121 -21.35 40.20 -1.05
C PRO A 121 -21.13 41.26 -2.13
N PRO A 122 -22.17 41.70 -2.86
CA PRO A 122 -22.01 42.71 -3.89
C PRO A 122 -21.44 43.99 -3.27
N GLN A 123 -20.46 44.61 -3.95
CA GLN A 123 -19.89 45.87 -3.49
C GLN A 123 -20.67 47.06 -4.05
N ALA A 124 -20.83 48.09 -3.22
CA ALA A 124 -21.31 49.38 -3.66
C ALA A 124 -20.28 50.02 -4.60
N LEU A 125 -20.75 50.67 -5.68
CA LEU A 125 -19.90 51.37 -6.65
C LEU A 125 -19.11 52.52 -6.02
N ASN A 126 -19.61 53.09 -4.92
CA ASN A 126 -18.91 54.06 -4.08
C ASN A 126 -19.51 54.09 -2.66
N PRO A 127 -18.83 54.69 -1.66
CA PRO A 127 -19.28 54.72 -0.27
C PRO A 127 -20.62 55.42 -0.01
N PHE A 128 -21.09 56.26 -0.95
CA PHE A 128 -22.30 57.06 -0.79
C PHE A 128 -23.52 56.45 -1.52
N MET A 129 -23.34 55.35 -2.23
CA MET A 129 -24.40 54.68 -2.99
C MET A 129 -24.59 53.27 -2.45
N PRO A 130 -25.44 53.08 -1.41
CA PRO A 130 -25.69 51.75 -0.86
C PRO A 130 -26.31 50.83 -1.90
N LEU A 131 -26.11 49.52 -1.72
CA LEU A 131 -26.74 48.50 -2.56
C LEU A 131 -28.26 48.68 -2.58
N THR A 132 -28.85 48.53 -3.76
CA THR A 132 -30.30 48.51 -3.90
C THR A 132 -30.89 47.25 -3.24
N LEU A 133 -32.13 47.33 -2.77
CA LEU A 133 -32.85 46.17 -2.23
C LEU A 133 -32.93 45.02 -3.25
N ALA A 134 -33.03 45.34 -4.54
CA ALA A 134 -33.02 44.35 -5.62
C ALA A 134 -31.67 43.62 -5.72
N GLN A 135 -30.55 44.32 -5.60
CA GLN A 135 -29.20 43.71 -5.59
C GLN A 135 -29.00 42.83 -4.35
N GLN A 136 -29.45 43.29 -3.18
CA GLN A 136 -29.38 42.48 -1.96
C GLN A 136 -30.25 41.22 -2.05
N ALA A 137 -31.48 41.35 -2.56
CA ALA A 137 -32.39 40.22 -2.74
C ALA A 137 -31.88 39.21 -3.77
N ALA A 138 -31.30 39.69 -4.89
CA ALA A 138 -30.70 38.83 -5.90
C ALA A 138 -29.53 38.02 -5.33
N TRP A 139 -28.60 38.68 -4.61
CA TRP A 139 -27.48 37.99 -3.96
C TRP A 139 -27.95 36.99 -2.90
N GLN A 140 -28.92 37.34 -2.06
CA GLN A 140 -29.48 36.43 -1.07
C GLN A 140 -30.14 35.20 -1.71
N ALA A 141 -30.85 35.38 -2.82
CA ALA A 141 -31.47 34.27 -3.56
C ALA A 141 -30.40 33.34 -4.18
N GLU A 142 -29.34 33.91 -4.75
CA GLU A 142 -28.21 33.16 -5.29
C GLU A 142 -27.48 32.37 -4.19
N VAL A 143 -27.19 33.01 -3.04
CA VAL A 143 -26.62 32.34 -1.87
C VAL A 143 -27.52 31.21 -1.36
N ALA A 144 -28.84 31.44 -1.28
CA ALA A 144 -29.80 30.43 -0.82
C ALA A 144 -29.84 29.21 -1.76
N ALA A 145 -29.77 29.44 -3.08
CA ALA A 145 -29.70 28.38 -4.07
C ALA A 145 -28.38 27.59 -3.95
N LEU A 146 -27.24 28.27 -3.88
CA LEU A 146 -25.92 27.62 -3.83
C LEU A 146 -25.65 26.89 -2.51
N LYS A 147 -26.25 27.31 -1.39
CA LYS A 147 -26.19 26.57 -0.11
C LYS A 147 -26.76 25.15 -0.20
N GLN A 148 -27.64 24.88 -1.16
CA GLN A 148 -28.22 23.54 -1.38
C GLN A 148 -27.44 22.73 -2.42
N VAL A 149 -26.53 23.36 -3.16
CA VAL A 149 -25.72 22.70 -4.18
C VAL A 149 -24.47 22.13 -3.50
N THR A 150 -24.27 20.83 -3.64
CA THR A 150 -23.03 20.16 -3.25
C THR A 150 -22.27 19.76 -4.50
N LEU A 151 -21.01 20.18 -4.58
CA LEU A 151 -20.12 19.81 -5.67
C LEU A 151 -19.60 18.38 -5.43
N PRO A 152 -19.62 17.53 -6.46
CA PRO A 152 -19.23 16.13 -6.33
C PRO A 152 -17.75 16.01 -5.94
N SER A 153 -17.49 15.11 -5.00
CA SER A 153 -16.16 14.76 -4.52
C SER A 153 -15.21 14.30 -5.63
N ARG A 154 -13.94 14.74 -5.52
CA ARG A 154 -12.84 14.20 -6.32
C ARG A 154 -12.43 12.84 -5.75
N VAL A 155 -12.48 11.81 -6.58
CA VAL A 155 -11.94 10.48 -6.26
C VAL A 155 -10.41 10.53 -6.32
N LEU A 156 -9.77 10.08 -5.25
CA LEU A 156 -8.30 10.00 -5.12
C LEU A 156 -7.82 8.58 -5.45
N ILE A 157 -8.52 7.57 -4.95
CA ILE A 157 -8.24 6.14 -5.19
C ILE A 157 -9.56 5.43 -5.51
N ASP A 158 -9.60 4.59 -6.55
CA ASP A 158 -10.66 3.60 -6.78
C ASP A 158 -10.02 2.31 -7.28
N LYS A 159 -9.80 1.39 -6.34
CA LYS A 159 -9.08 0.15 -6.58
C LYS A 159 -9.99 -1.03 -6.33
N ARG A 160 -10.14 -1.87 -7.36
CA ARG A 160 -10.94 -3.10 -7.33
C ARG A 160 -10.05 -4.31 -7.55
N LEU A 161 -10.16 -5.31 -6.68
CA LEU A 161 -9.52 -6.60 -6.85
C LEU A 161 -10.57 -7.70 -6.96
N MET A 162 -10.26 -8.71 -7.76
CA MET A 162 -11.04 -9.94 -7.84
C MET A 162 -10.40 -10.98 -6.90
N VAL A 163 -11.21 -11.52 -6.01
CA VAL A 163 -10.83 -12.57 -5.08
C VAL A 163 -11.46 -13.87 -5.54
N THR A 164 -10.69 -14.95 -5.49
CA THR A 164 -11.13 -16.30 -5.87
C THR A 164 -10.75 -17.34 -4.83
N GLY A 165 -11.54 -18.41 -4.75
CA GLY A 165 -11.17 -19.57 -3.95
C GLY A 165 -9.96 -20.31 -4.52
N ALA A 166 -9.36 -21.18 -3.71
CA ALA A 166 -8.17 -21.93 -4.09
C ALA A 166 -8.31 -22.59 -5.48
N ARG A 167 -7.31 -22.39 -6.33
CA ARG A 167 -7.24 -22.92 -7.70
C ARG A 167 -5.82 -23.29 -8.07
N GLN A 168 -5.67 -24.11 -9.10
CA GLN A 168 -4.39 -24.68 -9.50
C GLN A 168 -4.21 -24.62 -11.01
N PHE A 169 -2.99 -24.32 -11.46
CA PHE A 169 -2.54 -24.66 -12.80
C PHE A 169 -2.29 -26.16 -12.86
N LYS A 170 -3.02 -26.87 -13.72
CA LYS A 170 -2.90 -28.31 -13.92
C LYS A 170 -2.40 -28.61 -15.33
N LYS A 171 -1.42 -29.49 -15.45
CA LYS A 171 -0.94 -29.96 -16.75
C LYS A 171 -2.06 -30.73 -17.44
N LYS A 172 -2.31 -30.42 -18.71
CA LYS A 172 -3.31 -31.12 -19.53
C LYS A 172 -2.91 -32.58 -19.72
N ALA A 173 -3.91 -33.43 -19.97
CA ALA A 173 -3.68 -34.84 -20.27
C ALA A 173 -2.76 -35.02 -21.50
N LEU A 174 -2.06 -36.14 -21.55
CA LEU A 174 -1.09 -36.43 -22.61
C LEU A 174 -1.73 -36.37 -24.00
N LEU A 175 -2.90 -37.01 -24.18
CA LEU A 175 -3.64 -37.01 -25.44
C LEU A 175 -3.98 -35.59 -25.92
N THR A 176 -4.48 -34.73 -25.02
CA THR A 176 -4.77 -33.33 -25.34
C THR A 176 -3.51 -32.59 -25.78
N ARG A 177 -2.37 -32.84 -25.14
CA ARG A 177 -1.09 -32.23 -25.51
C ARG A 177 -0.56 -32.74 -26.84
N CYS A 178 -0.77 -34.01 -27.18
CA CYS A 178 -0.40 -34.58 -28.48
C CYS A 178 -1.21 -33.92 -29.60
N LEU A 179 -2.53 -33.79 -29.43
CA LEU A 179 -3.41 -33.07 -30.36
C LEU A 179 -3.00 -31.60 -30.53
N GLN A 180 -2.65 -30.93 -29.44
CA GLN A 180 -2.08 -29.58 -29.47
C GLN A 180 -0.76 -29.49 -30.26
N GLY A 181 0.04 -30.56 -30.22
CA GLY A 181 1.27 -30.68 -31.03
C GLY A 181 0.98 -30.75 -32.52
N VAL A 182 -0.04 -31.52 -32.92
CA VAL A 182 -0.52 -31.58 -34.30
C VAL A 182 -1.02 -30.22 -34.76
N LEU A 183 -1.84 -29.53 -33.95
CA LEU A 183 -2.34 -28.19 -34.27
C LEU A 183 -1.21 -27.16 -34.42
N ARG A 184 -0.18 -27.24 -33.58
CA ARG A 184 1.01 -26.38 -33.69
C ARG A 184 1.75 -26.65 -35.00
N TRP A 185 1.89 -27.90 -35.41
CA TRP A 185 2.54 -28.26 -36.67
C TRP A 185 1.71 -27.82 -37.88
N ALA A 186 0.41 -28.11 -37.89
CA ALA A 186 -0.52 -27.73 -38.97
C ALA A 186 -0.64 -26.21 -39.14
N SER A 187 -0.50 -25.43 -38.07
CA SER A 187 -0.47 -23.97 -38.11
C SER A 187 0.92 -23.37 -38.35
N LEU A 188 1.92 -24.18 -38.73
CA LEU A 188 3.33 -23.75 -38.90
C LEU A 188 3.88 -22.99 -37.67
N GLY A 189 3.40 -23.33 -36.48
CA GLY A 189 3.81 -22.73 -35.21
C GLY A 189 3.11 -21.43 -34.82
N LEU A 190 2.13 -20.96 -35.61
CA LEU A 190 1.30 -19.78 -35.31
C LEU A 190 0.43 -20.01 -34.07
N ILE A 191 -0.13 -21.23 -33.91
CA ILE A 191 -0.93 -21.57 -32.73
C ILE A 191 -0.07 -22.37 -31.74
N ARG A 192 0.19 -21.79 -30.57
CA ARG A 192 0.93 -22.43 -29.47
C ARG A 192 0.05 -22.58 -28.23
N PRO A 193 -0.87 -23.55 -28.23
CA PRO A 193 -1.83 -23.70 -27.15
C PRO A 193 -1.12 -24.07 -25.84
N SER A 194 -1.59 -23.50 -24.74
CA SER A 194 -1.00 -23.77 -23.42
C SER A 194 -1.15 -25.25 -23.04
N PRO A 195 -0.07 -25.92 -22.58
CA PRO A 195 -0.12 -27.28 -22.06
C PRO A 195 -0.71 -27.35 -20.66
N TRP A 196 -1.05 -26.20 -20.07
CA TRP A 196 -1.68 -26.06 -18.76
C TRP A 196 -3.15 -25.66 -18.91
N LYS A 197 -3.95 -25.99 -17.90
CA LYS A 197 -5.31 -25.49 -17.69
C LYS A 197 -5.41 -24.94 -16.28
N LEU A 198 -6.25 -23.93 -16.07
CA LEU A 198 -6.55 -23.42 -14.74
C LEU A 198 -7.77 -24.17 -14.21
N SER A 199 -7.70 -24.71 -12.99
CA SER A 199 -8.86 -25.35 -12.37
C SER A 199 -9.94 -24.34 -12.03
N ARG A 200 -11.19 -24.81 -11.94
CA ARG A 200 -12.26 -23.99 -11.38
C ARG A 200 -11.91 -23.61 -9.93
N PRO A 201 -12.10 -22.35 -9.51
CA PRO A 201 -11.89 -21.94 -8.12
C PRO A 201 -12.77 -22.75 -7.16
N ALA A 202 -12.20 -23.17 -6.03
CA ALA A 202 -12.97 -23.68 -4.90
C ALA A 202 -13.96 -22.61 -4.41
N LYS A 203 -14.94 -23.00 -3.59
CA LYS A 203 -15.72 -21.99 -2.87
C LYS A 203 -14.94 -21.52 -1.65
N LEU A 204 -15.09 -20.25 -1.30
CA LEU A 204 -14.54 -19.64 -0.09
C LEU A 204 -15.57 -18.67 0.49
N VAL A 205 -15.47 -18.43 1.79
CA VAL A 205 -16.20 -17.35 2.48
C VAL A 205 -15.25 -16.18 2.72
N GLU A 206 -14.00 -16.47 3.05
CA GLU A 206 -13.02 -15.46 3.45
C GLU A 206 -11.65 -15.72 2.79
N LEU A 207 -10.89 -14.66 2.53
CA LEU A 207 -9.46 -14.74 2.18
C LEU A 207 -8.68 -13.55 2.75
N PRO A 208 -7.64 -13.77 3.58
CA PRO A 208 -6.71 -12.70 3.96
C PRO A 208 -6.05 -12.08 2.71
N LEU A 209 -6.10 -10.75 2.58
CA LEU A 209 -5.59 -10.04 1.39
C LEU A 209 -4.08 -9.78 1.45
N ARG A 210 -3.33 -10.86 1.65
CA ARG A 210 -1.87 -10.84 1.76
C ARG A 210 -1.20 -11.21 0.43
N HIS A 211 0.02 -10.72 0.20
CA HIS A 211 0.77 -10.94 -1.03
C HIS A 211 1.09 -12.42 -1.30
N GLU A 212 1.07 -13.27 -0.27
CA GLU A 212 1.17 -14.73 -0.31
C GLU A 212 0.09 -15.38 -1.21
N PHE A 213 -1.06 -14.72 -1.37
CA PHE A 213 -2.18 -15.19 -2.20
C PHE A 213 -2.21 -14.55 -3.59
N ALA A 214 -1.32 -13.59 -3.87
CA ALA A 214 -1.18 -12.93 -5.16
C ALA A 214 -0.21 -13.68 -6.08
N TRP A 215 -0.08 -13.21 -7.33
CA TRP A 215 0.96 -13.70 -8.24
C TRP A 215 2.35 -13.46 -7.67
N GLY A 216 3.18 -14.48 -7.67
CA GLY A 216 4.54 -14.40 -7.15
C GLY A 216 5.07 -15.75 -6.68
N GLY A 217 6.06 -15.68 -5.80
CA GLY A 217 6.65 -16.83 -5.14
C GLY A 217 8.08 -17.10 -5.57
N GLN A 218 8.59 -18.24 -5.12
CA GLN A 218 9.95 -18.68 -5.37
C GLN A 218 9.99 -20.05 -6.05
N ALA A 219 10.99 -20.23 -6.90
CA ALA A 219 11.31 -21.46 -7.59
C ALA A 219 12.63 -21.98 -7.02
N ARG A 220 12.53 -22.97 -6.14
CA ARG A 220 13.66 -23.50 -5.37
C ARG A 220 13.72 -25.02 -5.46
N ILE A 221 14.91 -25.56 -5.65
CA ILE A 221 15.22 -27.00 -5.59
C ILE A 221 16.37 -27.18 -4.61
N ASN A 222 16.17 -28.03 -3.61
CA ASN A 222 17.17 -28.31 -2.58
C ASN A 222 17.97 -29.58 -2.92
N GLN A 223 19.09 -29.80 -2.21
CA GLN A 223 19.95 -30.95 -2.44
C GLN A 223 19.24 -32.27 -2.09
N ARG A 224 18.40 -32.26 -1.06
CA ARG A 224 17.39 -33.29 -0.77
C ARG A 224 16.03 -32.58 -0.70
N ASP A 225 15.23 -32.72 -1.75
CA ASP A 225 13.91 -32.09 -1.80
C ASP A 225 12.96 -32.74 -0.77
N ASN A 226 12.89 -32.14 0.42
CA ASN A 226 11.85 -32.40 1.42
C ASN A 226 10.91 -31.20 1.58
N SER A 227 11.13 -30.12 0.83
CA SER A 227 10.38 -28.88 0.93
C SER A 227 9.62 -28.59 -0.35
N HIS A 228 8.30 -28.59 -0.29
CA HIS A 228 7.48 -27.68 -1.09
C HIS A 228 6.69 -26.83 -0.10
N TRP A 229 6.45 -25.57 -0.50
CA TRP A 229 5.74 -24.45 0.15
C TRP A 229 4.32 -24.77 0.69
N ALA A 230 4.11 -25.86 1.42
CA ALA A 230 2.81 -26.18 2.02
C ALA A 230 2.61 -25.32 3.28
N THR A 231 1.78 -24.28 3.19
CA THR A 231 1.19 -23.58 4.35
C THR A 231 0.15 -24.43 5.09
N ASP A 232 -0.02 -25.70 4.70
CA ASP A 232 -1.01 -26.62 5.25
C ASP A 232 -0.31 -27.90 5.73
N THR A 233 -0.30 -28.08 7.05
CA THR A 233 0.39 -29.17 7.76
C THR A 233 -0.09 -30.57 7.34
N LYS A 234 -1.26 -30.69 6.69
CA LYS A 234 -1.81 -31.95 6.16
C LYS A 234 -1.36 -32.29 4.73
N SER A 235 -0.80 -31.34 3.98
CA SER A 235 -0.29 -31.56 2.60
C SER A 235 1.19 -31.92 2.55
N ALA A 236 1.92 -31.63 3.63
CA ALA A 236 3.37 -31.84 3.75
C ALA A 236 3.78 -33.33 3.80
N GLN A 237 2.82 -34.25 4.01
CA GLN A 237 3.11 -35.63 4.37
C GLN A 237 3.33 -36.59 3.17
N VAL A 238 3.29 -36.11 1.91
CA VAL A 238 3.27 -37.00 0.73
C VAL A 238 4.55 -36.97 -0.12
N TRP A 239 5.53 -36.10 0.13
CA TRP A 239 6.73 -36.00 -0.73
C TRP A 239 8.04 -35.75 0.03
N GLN A 240 8.31 -36.60 1.02
CA GLN A 240 9.63 -36.68 1.66
C GLN A 240 10.60 -37.51 0.79
N ASP A 241 11.82 -37.02 0.64
CA ASP A 241 13.01 -37.64 0.04
C ASP A 241 12.96 -37.96 -1.46
N ASN A 242 12.89 -36.94 -2.33
CA ASN A 242 13.07 -37.14 -3.77
C ASN A 242 14.28 -36.38 -4.36
N PRO A 243 15.48 -36.99 -4.50
CA PRO A 243 16.66 -36.33 -5.07
C PRO A 243 16.60 -36.14 -6.61
N LYS A 244 15.51 -36.56 -7.27
CA LYS A 244 15.40 -36.53 -8.74
C LYS A 244 15.40 -35.11 -9.35
N PRO A 245 14.79 -34.07 -8.74
CA PRO A 245 14.79 -32.73 -9.32
C PRO A 245 16.19 -32.13 -9.44
N ALA A 246 17.02 -32.24 -8.38
CA ALA A 246 18.40 -31.74 -8.40
C ALA A 246 19.28 -32.42 -9.48
N ARG A 247 19.06 -33.72 -9.73
CA ARG A 247 19.77 -34.47 -10.79
C ARG A 247 19.38 -34.04 -12.21
N ARG A 248 18.19 -33.48 -12.41
CA ARG A 248 17.71 -33.00 -13.72
C ARG A 248 18.14 -31.56 -14.04
N LEU A 249 18.74 -30.86 -13.08
CA LEU A 249 19.22 -29.50 -13.28
C LEU A 249 20.52 -29.49 -14.11
N PRO A 250 20.56 -28.75 -15.22
CA PRO A 250 21.81 -28.40 -15.89
C PRO A 250 22.77 -27.71 -14.92
N LYS A 251 24.09 -27.94 -15.07
CA LYS A 251 25.12 -27.32 -14.22
C LYS A 251 25.02 -25.79 -14.20
N ALA A 252 24.72 -25.17 -15.34
CA ALA A 252 24.59 -23.71 -15.49
C ALA A 252 23.43 -23.07 -14.70
N LEU A 253 22.47 -23.87 -14.22
CA LEU A 253 21.34 -23.40 -13.41
C LEU A 253 21.52 -23.68 -11.93
N ARG A 254 22.64 -24.29 -11.53
CA ARG A 254 22.97 -24.51 -10.13
C ARG A 254 23.65 -23.26 -9.57
N LEU A 255 23.39 -22.97 -8.30
CA LEU A 255 24.08 -21.91 -7.58
C LEU A 255 25.58 -22.20 -7.57
N THR A 256 26.39 -21.18 -7.87
CA THR A 256 27.85 -21.26 -7.67
C THR A 256 28.19 -21.28 -6.18
N PRO A 257 29.40 -21.71 -5.79
CA PRO A 257 29.83 -21.61 -4.39
C PRO A 257 29.71 -20.20 -3.82
N GLU A 258 30.01 -19.16 -4.62
CA GLU A 258 29.90 -17.76 -4.21
C GLU A 258 28.44 -17.33 -4.02
N GLN A 259 27.54 -17.75 -4.92
CA GLN A 259 26.11 -17.49 -4.79
C GLN A 259 25.51 -18.22 -3.58
N LEU A 260 25.95 -19.45 -3.32
CA LEU A 260 25.53 -20.21 -2.15
C LEU A 260 26.06 -19.56 -0.86
N ALA A 261 27.30 -19.07 -0.86
CA ALA A 261 27.89 -18.38 0.29
C ALA A 261 27.15 -17.08 0.64
N ARG A 262 26.62 -16.35 -0.35
CA ARG A 262 25.81 -15.14 -0.15
C ARG A 262 24.32 -15.41 0.06
N HIS A 263 23.89 -16.67 -0.01
CA HIS A 263 22.48 -17.02 0.15
C HIS A 263 22.05 -16.86 1.63
N PRO A 264 20.86 -16.32 1.94
CA PRO A 264 20.38 -16.15 3.33
C PRO A 264 20.36 -17.43 4.16
N GLU A 265 20.31 -18.58 3.49
CA GLU A 265 20.31 -19.91 4.09
C GLU A 265 21.61 -20.70 3.83
N ASN A 266 22.73 -20.02 3.66
CA ASN A 266 24.05 -20.64 3.48
C ASN A 266 24.43 -21.60 4.63
N GLN A 267 24.00 -21.29 5.86
CA GLN A 267 24.23 -22.06 7.08
C GLN A 267 23.17 -23.15 7.33
N ALA A 268 22.17 -23.32 6.46
CA ALA A 268 21.19 -24.37 6.61
C ALA A 268 21.83 -25.76 6.50
N SER A 269 21.24 -26.75 7.15
CA SER A 269 21.68 -28.16 7.04
C SER A 269 21.82 -28.58 5.57
N PRO A 270 22.80 -29.44 5.21
CA PRO A 270 23.09 -29.81 3.82
C PRO A 270 21.87 -30.30 3.02
N ALA A 271 20.88 -30.93 3.69
CA ALA A 271 19.64 -31.35 3.05
C ALA A 271 18.74 -30.18 2.59
N LEU A 272 18.75 -29.06 3.30
CA LEU A 272 17.95 -27.87 3.04
C LEU A 272 18.66 -26.83 2.16
N GLN A 273 19.97 -27.00 1.92
CA GLN A 273 20.71 -26.09 1.07
C GLN A 273 20.14 -26.06 -0.36
N PRO A 274 19.88 -24.87 -0.92
CA PRO A 274 19.37 -24.74 -2.28
C PRO A 274 20.45 -25.10 -3.30
N VAL A 275 20.08 -25.94 -4.26
CA VAL A 275 20.90 -26.23 -5.45
C VAL A 275 20.60 -25.22 -6.56
N ALA A 276 19.36 -24.78 -6.68
CA ALA A 276 18.93 -23.72 -7.57
C ALA A 276 17.81 -22.94 -6.91
N HIS A 277 17.89 -21.61 -6.97
CA HIS A 277 16.88 -20.73 -6.39
C HIS A 277 16.70 -19.50 -7.27
N GLN A 278 15.45 -19.20 -7.63
CA GLN A 278 15.04 -17.97 -8.28
C GLN A 278 13.73 -17.47 -7.67
N ILE A 279 13.62 -16.19 -7.42
CA ILE A 279 12.41 -15.56 -6.90
C ILE A 279 11.68 -14.79 -8.00
N CYS A 280 10.37 -14.58 -7.82
CA CYS A 280 9.62 -13.56 -8.55
C CYS A 280 9.97 -12.20 -7.93
N GLU A 281 10.74 -11.37 -8.63
CA GLU A 281 11.29 -10.15 -8.02
C GLU A 281 10.24 -9.13 -7.62
N THR A 282 9.06 -9.14 -8.26
CA THR A 282 7.95 -8.24 -7.91
C THR A 282 7.15 -8.69 -6.68
N ASN A 283 7.19 -9.97 -6.33
CA ASN A 283 6.55 -10.53 -5.14
C ASN A 283 7.14 -11.93 -4.83
N PRO A 284 8.21 -12.00 -4.02
CA PRO A 284 8.86 -13.26 -3.65
C PRO A 284 7.98 -14.19 -2.78
N LEU A 285 6.95 -13.64 -2.11
CA LEU A 285 6.10 -14.34 -1.15
C LEU A 285 4.90 -15.04 -1.80
N GLY A 286 4.50 -14.58 -3.00
CA GLY A 286 3.27 -15.02 -3.64
C GLY A 286 3.24 -16.48 -4.09
N ARG A 287 2.29 -16.80 -4.97
CA ARG A 287 2.14 -18.14 -5.53
C ARG A 287 1.93 -18.13 -7.04
N GLY A 288 2.27 -19.25 -7.67
CA GLY A 288 2.07 -19.47 -9.10
C GLY A 288 3.27 -19.13 -9.99
N TYR A 289 4.30 -18.44 -9.48
CA TYR A 289 5.54 -18.22 -10.22
C TYR A 289 6.29 -19.54 -10.41
N ALA A 290 6.59 -19.88 -11.67
CA ALA A 290 7.32 -21.10 -12.00
C ALA A 290 8.08 -20.93 -13.32
N PRO A 291 9.39 -20.62 -13.29
CA PRO A 291 10.18 -20.49 -14.51
C PRO A 291 10.31 -21.84 -15.23
N ALA A 292 10.59 -21.80 -16.53
CA ALA A 292 10.64 -23.01 -17.37
C ALA A 292 11.60 -24.09 -16.85
N TRP A 293 12.76 -23.69 -16.31
CA TRP A 293 13.73 -24.61 -15.76
C TRP A 293 13.16 -25.38 -14.56
N TYR A 294 12.43 -24.68 -13.68
CA TYR A 294 11.88 -25.24 -12.46
C TYR A 294 10.81 -26.27 -12.78
N LEU A 295 9.90 -25.97 -13.71
CA LEU A 295 8.89 -26.94 -14.17
C LEU A 295 9.51 -28.17 -14.85
N ARG A 296 10.62 -27.99 -15.58
CA ARG A 296 11.33 -29.08 -16.25
C ARG A 296 12.05 -29.99 -15.24
N ALA A 297 12.70 -29.43 -14.23
CA ALA A 297 13.41 -30.21 -13.22
C ALA A 297 12.45 -30.92 -12.25
N SER A 298 11.47 -30.18 -11.70
CA SER A 298 10.48 -30.70 -10.74
C SER A 298 9.48 -31.68 -11.37
N GLN A 299 9.19 -31.55 -12.67
CA GLN A 299 8.15 -32.32 -13.37
C GLN A 299 6.76 -32.18 -12.71
N LEU A 300 6.49 -31.03 -12.08
CA LEU A 300 5.19 -30.74 -11.47
C LEU A 300 4.04 -30.96 -12.47
N LYS A 301 3.01 -31.66 -12.00
CA LYS A 301 1.74 -31.85 -12.73
C LYS A 301 0.69 -30.80 -12.35
N SER A 302 0.86 -30.19 -11.19
CA SER A 302 -0.02 -29.16 -10.65
C SER A 302 0.81 -28.17 -9.85
N LEU A 303 0.41 -26.91 -9.86
CA LEU A 303 0.90 -25.87 -8.95
C LEU A 303 -0.26 -24.94 -8.58
N PRO A 304 -0.31 -24.42 -7.36
CA PRO A 304 -1.32 -23.45 -6.96
C PRO A 304 -1.21 -22.14 -7.73
N ALA A 305 -2.38 -21.59 -8.04
CA ALA A 305 -2.53 -20.35 -8.77
C ALA A 305 -2.96 -19.24 -7.79
N PRO A 306 -2.65 -17.96 -8.12
CA PRO A 306 -3.07 -16.81 -7.33
C PRO A 306 -4.58 -16.77 -7.12
N GLN A 307 -4.96 -16.24 -5.97
CA GLN A 307 -6.33 -16.03 -5.56
C GLN A 307 -6.74 -14.56 -5.61
N ILE A 308 -5.78 -13.64 -5.61
CA ILE A 308 -5.98 -12.19 -5.74
C ILE A 308 -5.49 -11.76 -7.13
N GLU A 309 -6.34 -11.08 -7.89
CA GLU A 309 -6.01 -10.59 -9.23
C GLU A 309 -6.69 -9.27 -9.54
N TYR A 310 -6.10 -8.49 -10.45
CA TYR A 310 -6.75 -7.32 -11.02
C TYR A 310 -7.86 -7.77 -12.00
N PRO A 311 -9.09 -7.23 -11.91
CA PRO A 311 -10.19 -7.58 -12.83
C PRO A 311 -9.83 -7.40 -14.32
N GLN A 312 -9.05 -6.35 -14.63
CA GLN A 312 -8.57 -6.01 -15.97
C GLN A 312 -7.40 -6.87 -16.45
N ALA A 313 -6.73 -7.60 -15.55
CA ALA A 313 -5.60 -8.47 -15.86
C ALA A 313 -5.76 -9.85 -15.19
N PRO A 314 -6.80 -10.63 -15.59
CA PRO A 314 -7.10 -11.90 -14.94
C PRO A 314 -6.00 -12.94 -15.20
N ILE A 315 -5.76 -13.77 -14.19
CA ILE A 315 -4.82 -14.88 -14.29
C ILE A 315 -5.43 -16.00 -15.15
N THR A 316 -4.75 -16.32 -16.24
CA THR A 316 -5.17 -17.37 -17.18
C THR A 316 -4.06 -18.41 -17.38
N ALA A 317 -4.44 -19.62 -17.80
CA ALA A 317 -3.46 -20.65 -18.15
C ALA A 317 -2.59 -20.28 -19.37
N ALA A 318 -3.07 -19.39 -20.24
CA ALA A 318 -2.31 -18.84 -21.36
C ALA A 318 -1.29 -17.79 -20.87
N GLY A 319 -1.73 -16.86 -20.01
CA GLY A 319 -0.85 -15.87 -19.37
C GLY A 319 0.26 -16.53 -18.56
N PHE A 320 -0.09 -17.51 -17.71
CA PHE A 320 0.88 -18.33 -16.99
C PHE A 320 1.91 -18.97 -17.92
N TRP A 321 1.47 -19.62 -19.02
CA TRP A 321 2.40 -20.28 -19.93
C TRP A 321 3.29 -19.30 -20.71
N ARG A 322 2.80 -18.09 -21.02
CA ARG A 322 3.62 -17.01 -21.58
C ARG A 322 4.66 -16.52 -20.57
N SER A 323 4.29 -16.43 -19.28
CA SER A 323 5.21 -16.08 -18.20
C SER A 323 6.31 -17.13 -18.02
N VAL A 324 5.95 -18.42 -18.02
CA VAL A 324 6.92 -19.53 -18.02
C VAL A 324 7.93 -19.41 -19.17
N GLN A 325 7.51 -18.88 -20.32
CA GLN A 325 8.35 -18.66 -21.50
C GLN A 325 9.14 -17.35 -21.48
N GLY A 326 9.03 -16.53 -20.43
CA GLY A 326 9.65 -15.20 -20.34
C GLY A 326 9.03 -14.18 -21.31
N LYS A 327 7.80 -14.40 -21.79
CA LYS A 327 7.14 -13.52 -22.79
C LYS A 327 6.19 -12.49 -22.18
N THR A 328 5.87 -12.64 -20.91
CA THR A 328 4.91 -11.78 -20.20
C THR A 328 5.22 -11.84 -18.72
N GLU A 329 5.32 -10.68 -18.10
CA GLU A 329 5.35 -10.55 -16.65
C GLU A 329 3.91 -10.39 -16.16
N LEU A 330 3.61 -11.01 -15.01
CA LEU A 330 2.30 -10.88 -14.38
C LEU A 330 2.49 -10.07 -13.10
N THR A 331 1.60 -9.12 -12.86
CA THR A 331 1.72 -8.19 -11.74
C THR A 331 1.03 -8.75 -10.49
N PRO A 332 1.66 -8.71 -9.31
CA PRO A 332 0.97 -9.02 -8.05
C PRO A 332 -0.13 -8.00 -7.77
N ALA A 333 -1.32 -8.47 -7.40
CA ALA A 333 -2.42 -7.64 -6.91
C ALA A 333 -2.47 -7.73 -5.37
N GLY A 334 -2.76 -6.63 -4.69
CA GLY A 334 -2.90 -6.59 -3.23
C GLY A 334 -3.14 -5.18 -2.73
N PHE A 335 -3.50 -5.04 -1.44
CA PHE A 335 -3.68 -3.75 -0.78
C PHE A 335 -2.64 -3.46 0.33
N GLY A 336 -1.80 -4.44 0.67
CA GLY A 336 -0.77 -4.31 1.70
C GLY A 336 0.53 -3.70 1.18
N CYS A 337 1.51 -3.55 2.08
CA CYS A 337 2.81 -2.98 1.77
C CYS A 337 3.60 -3.82 0.75
N VAL A 338 4.16 -3.16 -0.27
CA VAL A 338 5.15 -3.72 -1.18
C VAL A 338 6.52 -3.64 -0.51
N GLY A 339 7.15 -4.78 -0.22
CA GLY A 339 8.41 -4.82 0.52
C GLY A 339 9.55 -4.04 -0.15
N ARG A 340 10.41 -3.39 0.67
CA ARG A 340 11.58 -2.61 0.22
C ARG A 340 12.52 -3.37 -0.72
N ALA A 341 12.71 -4.66 -0.45
CA ALA A 341 13.55 -5.56 -1.24
C ALA A 341 12.86 -6.12 -2.50
N TRP A 342 11.70 -5.60 -2.92
CA TRP A 342 11.00 -6.07 -4.12
C TRP A 342 11.28 -5.12 -5.29
N GLN A 343 11.26 -5.64 -6.52
CA GLN A 343 11.64 -4.90 -7.73
C GLN A 343 10.96 -3.52 -7.89
N PRO A 344 9.65 -3.34 -7.59
CA PRO A 344 9.00 -2.04 -7.77
C PRO A 344 9.67 -0.90 -7.02
N ARG A 345 10.26 -1.20 -5.85
CA ARG A 345 10.96 -0.25 -4.98
C ARG A 345 12.48 -0.37 -5.10
N ARG A 346 13.04 -1.58 -5.18
CA ARG A 346 14.49 -1.79 -5.39
C ARG A 346 15.07 -0.99 -6.56
N ARG A 347 14.31 -0.80 -7.63
CA ARG A 347 14.75 -0.01 -8.80
C ARG A 347 14.85 1.50 -8.53
N LEU A 348 14.30 1.98 -7.42
CA LEU A 348 14.22 3.39 -7.03
C LEU A 348 15.40 3.81 -6.13
N ILE A 349 16.24 2.87 -5.70
CA ILE A 349 17.38 3.16 -4.82
C ILE A 349 18.53 3.89 -5.52
N GLY A 350 18.50 3.96 -6.86
CA GLY A 350 19.59 4.51 -7.66
C GLY A 350 20.81 3.59 -7.78
N VAL A 351 21.91 4.12 -8.32
CA VAL A 351 23.17 3.39 -8.47
C VAL A 351 24.00 3.53 -7.21
N ILE A 352 24.14 2.45 -6.45
CA ILE A 352 25.01 2.40 -5.27
C ILE A 352 26.44 2.09 -5.73
N GLU A 353 27.37 3.03 -5.48
CA GLU A 353 28.79 2.76 -5.63
C GLU A 353 29.29 1.88 -4.48
N GLU A 354 29.72 0.66 -4.80
CA GLU A 354 30.26 -0.27 -3.82
C GLU A 354 31.68 0.15 -3.43
N LYS A 355 31.82 0.76 -2.25
CA LYS A 355 33.11 1.21 -1.72
C LYS A 355 33.72 0.14 -0.82
N ALA A 356 34.96 -0.24 -1.08
CA ALA A 356 35.67 -1.30 -0.34
C ALA A 356 36.25 -0.83 1.01
N ILE A 357 36.48 0.48 1.16
CA ILE A 357 37.05 1.11 2.36
C ILE A 357 36.27 2.40 2.62
N TRP A 358 35.72 2.51 3.82
CA TRP A 358 35.07 3.71 4.34
C TRP A 358 36.08 4.46 5.21
N GLU A 359 36.15 5.78 5.08
CA GLU A 359 36.88 6.61 6.04
C GLU A 359 36.07 6.78 7.35
N ASP A 360 36.74 7.06 8.47
CA ASP A 360 36.10 7.10 9.80
C ASP A 360 34.95 8.15 9.89
N ASP A 361 35.01 9.21 9.09
CA ASP A 361 34.02 10.30 9.04
C ASP A 361 33.11 10.26 7.80
N GLU A 362 33.21 9.20 6.98
CA GLU A 362 32.45 9.05 5.74
C GLU A 362 31.19 8.22 5.97
N TYR A 363 30.02 8.83 5.73
CA TYR A 363 28.72 8.16 5.80
C TYR A 363 28.16 7.89 4.39
N PRO A 364 27.47 6.76 4.17
CA PRO A 364 26.84 6.47 2.88
C PRO A 364 25.78 7.52 2.56
N GLN A 365 26.03 8.35 1.55
CA GLN A 365 25.01 9.25 1.01
C GLN A 365 24.03 8.49 0.12
N LEU A 366 22.81 9.02 -0.01
CA LEU A 366 21.87 8.52 -1.00
C LEU A 366 22.44 8.78 -2.41
N PRO A 367 22.31 7.82 -3.34
CA PRO A 367 22.70 8.04 -4.73
C PRO A 367 22.03 9.29 -5.31
N PRO A 368 22.70 10.06 -6.19
CA PRO A 368 22.11 11.23 -6.82
C PRO A 368 20.85 10.93 -7.65
N ASP A 369 20.69 9.69 -8.12
CA ASP A 369 19.54 9.19 -8.86
C ASP A 369 18.52 8.42 -7.98
N PHE A 370 18.61 8.55 -6.65
CA PHE A 370 17.64 8.00 -5.72
C PHE A 370 16.25 8.64 -5.91
N ASP A 371 15.25 7.82 -6.13
CA ASP A 371 13.85 8.24 -6.26
C ASP A 371 13.14 8.06 -4.92
N HIS A 372 12.67 9.17 -4.33
CA HIS A 372 11.98 9.19 -3.05
C HIS A 372 10.67 8.40 -3.02
N GLY A 373 10.10 8.03 -4.17
CA GLY A 373 9.04 7.04 -4.26
C GLY A 373 9.43 5.69 -3.64
N TYR A 374 10.72 5.43 -3.42
CA TYR A 374 11.21 4.32 -2.61
C TYR A 374 10.58 4.26 -1.22
N TRP A 375 10.26 5.39 -0.60
CA TRP A 375 9.71 5.45 0.76
C TRP A 375 8.20 5.17 0.83
N ASN A 376 7.49 5.22 -0.30
CA ASN A 376 6.09 4.82 -0.37
C ASN A 376 5.98 3.29 -0.38
N ALA A 377 5.26 2.74 0.59
CA ALA A 377 5.06 1.31 0.76
C ALA A 377 3.80 0.79 0.07
N ALA A 378 2.79 1.65 -0.17
CA ALA A 378 1.57 1.21 -0.82
C ALA A 378 1.83 0.81 -2.28
N PRO A 379 1.07 -0.12 -2.86
CA PRO A 379 1.07 -0.33 -4.30
C PRO A 379 0.77 0.99 -5.02
N HIS A 380 1.41 1.26 -6.16
CA HIS A 380 1.31 2.56 -6.85
C HIS A 380 -0.13 3.00 -7.17
N ASP A 381 -1.04 2.06 -7.43
CA ASP A 381 -2.47 2.34 -7.68
C ASP A 381 -3.29 2.62 -6.40
N GLN A 382 -2.61 2.75 -5.27
CA GLN A 382 -3.15 3.04 -3.94
C GLN A 382 -2.35 4.14 -3.21
N GLN A 383 -1.50 4.84 -3.96
CA GLN A 383 -0.84 6.06 -3.54
C GLN A 383 -1.66 7.26 -4.05
N CYS A 384 -1.76 8.32 -3.25
CA CYS A 384 -2.46 9.54 -3.62
C CYS A 384 -1.72 10.77 -3.09
N PRO A 385 -2.09 12.00 -3.50
CA PRO A 385 -1.56 13.21 -2.85
C PRO A 385 -1.79 13.17 -1.34
N HIS A 386 -0.96 13.88 -0.57
CA HIS A 386 -1.13 13.97 0.88
C HIS A 386 -2.58 14.29 1.26
N LEU A 387 -3.06 13.53 2.23
CA LEU A 387 -4.40 13.70 2.75
C LEU A 387 -4.38 14.84 3.77
N ILE A 388 -5.54 15.45 3.99
CA ILE A 388 -5.67 16.53 4.99
C ILE A 388 -6.45 16.07 6.21
N GLY A 389 -7.02 14.87 6.20
CA GLY A 389 -7.69 14.27 7.36
C GLY A 389 -9.20 14.47 7.39
N ASP A 390 -9.84 14.78 6.27
CA ASP A 390 -11.31 14.86 6.13
C ASP A 390 -11.88 13.98 5.02
N GLU A 391 -11.02 13.16 4.43
CA GLU A 391 -11.35 12.26 3.33
C GLU A 391 -12.33 11.17 3.75
N VAL A 392 -13.09 10.73 2.76
CA VAL A 392 -14.08 9.65 2.88
C VAL A 392 -13.48 8.37 2.31
N PHE A 393 -13.56 7.30 3.11
CA PHE A 393 -13.14 5.97 2.73
C PHE A 393 -14.36 5.07 2.58
N GLU A 394 -14.40 4.29 1.50
CA GLU A 394 -15.38 3.21 1.29
C GLU A 394 -14.63 1.89 1.04
N LEU A 395 -14.97 0.87 1.81
CA LEU A 395 -14.47 -0.49 1.66
C LEU A 395 -15.61 -1.41 1.22
N LEU A 396 -15.44 -2.13 0.10
CA LEU A 396 -16.37 -3.13 -0.40
C LEU A 396 -15.86 -4.53 -0.05
N ASN A 397 -16.67 -5.32 0.67
CA ASN A 397 -16.41 -6.74 0.98
C ASN A 397 -15.08 -6.98 1.71
N LEU A 398 -14.68 -6.04 2.56
CA LEU A 398 -13.38 -6.02 3.26
C LEU A 398 -13.51 -5.96 4.77
N CYS A 399 -14.73 -6.13 5.30
CA CYS A 399 -15.00 -6.01 6.72
C CYS A 399 -15.81 -7.24 7.16
N PRO A 400 -15.60 -7.72 8.39
CA PRO A 400 -16.34 -8.85 8.93
C PRO A 400 -17.83 -8.51 9.11
N ASP A 401 -18.68 -9.53 9.24
CA ASP A 401 -20.15 -9.41 9.39
C ASP A 401 -20.58 -8.47 10.54
N ARG A 402 -19.75 -8.38 11.58
CA ARG A 402 -20.00 -7.57 12.78
C ARG A 402 -19.65 -6.10 12.64
N ALA A 403 -18.90 -5.73 11.60
CA ALA A 403 -18.46 -4.36 11.40
C ALA A 403 -19.66 -3.47 11.03
N PRO A 404 -19.65 -2.17 11.40
CA PRO A 404 -20.68 -1.24 10.95
C PRO A 404 -20.66 -1.13 9.43
N GLY A 405 -21.80 -0.76 8.83
CA GLY A 405 -21.89 -0.63 7.38
C GLY A 405 -23.25 -1.01 6.82
N ARG A 406 -23.34 -0.99 5.50
CA ARG A 406 -24.55 -1.36 4.77
C ARG A 406 -24.29 -2.59 3.92
N ILE A 407 -25.23 -3.51 3.91
CA ILE A 407 -25.26 -4.62 2.97
C ILE A 407 -26.25 -4.24 1.86
N ASP A 408 -25.81 -4.21 0.61
CA ASP A 408 -26.70 -3.94 -0.52
C ASP A 408 -27.57 -5.15 -0.89
N ASP A 409 -28.53 -5.00 -1.80
CA ASP A 409 -29.44 -6.08 -2.21
C ASP A 409 -28.69 -7.31 -2.77
N GLY A 410 -27.53 -7.07 -3.39
CA GLY A 410 -26.62 -8.09 -3.89
C GLY A 410 -25.88 -8.83 -2.77
N GLY A 411 -25.98 -8.36 -1.54
CA GLY A 411 -25.31 -8.93 -0.37
C GLY A 411 -23.89 -8.42 -0.17
N HIS A 412 -23.47 -7.37 -0.87
CA HIS A 412 -22.13 -6.84 -0.72
C HIS A 412 -22.07 -5.91 0.49
N HIS A 413 -21.09 -6.10 1.36
CA HIS A 413 -20.90 -5.27 2.54
C HIS A 413 -20.10 -4.02 2.18
N ARG A 414 -20.58 -2.84 2.59
CA ARG A 414 -19.95 -1.54 2.40
C ARG A 414 -19.76 -0.84 3.73
N LEU A 415 -18.50 -0.72 4.15
CA LEU A 415 -18.08 0.14 5.24
C LEU A 415 -17.72 1.50 4.65
N ARG A 416 -18.33 2.58 5.16
CA ARG A 416 -17.99 3.96 4.77
C ARG A 416 -17.80 4.81 6.01
N PHE A 417 -16.63 5.43 6.14
CA PHE A 417 -16.31 6.37 7.22
C PHE A 417 -15.59 7.61 6.67
N GLN A 418 -15.54 8.67 7.45
CA GLN A 418 -14.82 9.91 7.14
C GLN A 418 -13.74 10.13 8.19
N LEU A 419 -12.59 10.64 7.76
CA LEU A 419 -11.52 11.06 8.68
C LEU A 419 -12.01 12.26 9.55
N PRO A 420 -11.53 12.37 10.79
CA PRO A 420 -12.14 13.23 11.83
C PRO A 420 -11.87 14.74 11.68
N GLY A 421 -11.13 15.17 10.66
CA GLY A 421 -10.85 16.57 10.36
C GLY A 421 -9.80 17.20 11.28
N ILE A 422 -9.00 16.40 12.00
CA ILE A 422 -7.90 16.91 12.82
C ILE A 422 -6.77 17.47 11.94
N ARG A 423 -6.01 18.42 12.47
CA ARG A 423 -4.83 19.00 11.81
C ARG A 423 -3.66 19.08 12.79
N PRO A 424 -2.74 18.09 12.81
CA PRO A 424 -1.46 18.23 13.48
C PRO A 424 -0.62 19.33 12.82
N TYR A 425 0.06 20.12 13.64
CA TYR A 425 0.91 21.21 13.17
C TYR A 425 2.04 21.47 14.16
N LEU A 426 3.12 22.05 13.65
CA LEU A 426 4.26 22.46 14.45
C LEU A 426 4.26 23.99 14.60
N MET A 427 4.50 24.47 15.81
CA MET A 427 4.89 25.85 16.08
C MET A 427 6.40 25.89 16.28
N PHE A 428 7.07 26.75 15.53
CA PHE A 428 8.53 26.90 15.59
C PHE A 428 8.92 28.21 16.22
N ALA A 429 10.09 28.22 16.86
CA ALA A 429 10.82 29.42 17.22
C ALA A 429 12.28 29.34 16.72
N ASP A 430 12.77 30.42 16.14
CA ASP A 430 14.18 30.59 15.79
C ASP A 430 14.97 31.24 16.94
N ALA A 431 16.30 31.28 16.81
CA ALA A 431 17.19 31.88 17.81
C ALA A 431 16.94 33.38 18.03
N GLN A 432 16.28 34.07 17.09
CA GLN A 432 15.91 35.49 17.18
C GLN A 432 14.53 35.71 17.83
N GLY A 433 13.80 34.63 18.14
CA GLY A 433 12.48 34.66 18.75
C GLY A 433 11.33 34.84 17.76
N ASN A 434 11.57 34.79 16.45
CA ASN A 434 10.50 34.77 15.47
C ASN A 434 9.75 33.44 15.55
N ARG A 435 8.43 33.49 15.31
CA ARG A 435 7.56 32.32 15.39
C ARG A 435 6.85 32.08 14.07
N GLY A 436 6.63 30.81 13.75
CA GLY A 436 5.85 30.38 12.59
C GLY A 436 5.15 29.05 12.85
N ALA A 437 4.17 28.73 12.02
CA ALA A 437 3.51 27.44 12.06
C ALA A 437 3.60 26.71 10.72
N LYS A 438 3.64 25.37 10.76
CA LYS A 438 3.55 24.53 9.56
C LYS A 438 2.63 23.34 9.83
N LEU A 439 1.70 23.09 8.91
CA LEU A 439 0.87 21.88 8.94
C LEU A 439 1.72 20.64 8.67
N MET A 440 1.32 19.52 9.28
CA MET A 440 1.87 18.20 8.93
C MET A 440 1.02 17.56 7.84
N ASP A 441 1.66 16.79 6.97
CA ASP A 441 1.02 16.07 5.87
C ASP A 441 0.61 14.66 6.34
N LEU A 442 -0.64 14.25 6.08
CA LEU A 442 -1.04 12.85 6.29
C LEU A 442 -0.52 12.03 5.11
N ASP A 443 0.50 11.22 5.39
CA ASP A 443 1.21 10.46 4.37
C ASP A 443 1.10 8.95 4.51
N THR A 444 0.49 8.45 5.60
CA THR A 444 0.18 7.04 5.74
C THR A 444 -1.16 6.86 6.45
N VAL A 445 -2.06 6.10 5.84
CA VAL A 445 -3.31 5.63 6.43
C VAL A 445 -3.29 4.10 6.45
N ILE A 446 -3.31 3.50 7.63
CA ILE A 446 -3.37 2.04 7.80
C ILE A 446 -4.77 1.70 8.31
N ILE A 447 -5.46 0.82 7.60
CA ILE A 447 -6.82 0.39 7.96
C ILE A 447 -6.81 -1.11 8.24
N ASP A 448 -7.27 -1.49 9.42
CA ASP A 448 -7.50 -2.88 9.83
C ASP A 448 -8.98 -3.07 10.21
N PRO A 449 -9.84 -3.48 9.26
CA PRO A 449 -11.26 -3.67 9.53
C PRO A 449 -11.58 -4.88 10.41
N GLU A 450 -10.64 -5.81 10.61
CA GLU A 450 -10.86 -6.99 11.48
C GLU A 450 -10.84 -6.61 12.95
N THR A 451 -9.88 -5.75 13.31
CA THR A 451 -9.77 -5.13 14.64
C THR A 451 -10.63 -3.87 14.77
N GLY A 452 -11.04 -3.29 13.64
CA GLY A 452 -11.81 -2.05 13.62
C GLY A 452 -10.93 -0.81 13.84
N ARG A 453 -9.63 -0.87 13.52
CA ARG A 453 -8.67 0.20 13.79
C ARG A 453 -8.27 0.95 12.51
N VAL A 454 -8.11 2.26 12.62
CA VAL A 454 -7.54 3.14 11.59
C VAL A 454 -6.40 3.94 12.22
N GLU A 455 -5.21 3.85 11.65
CA GLU A 455 -4.02 4.54 12.15
C GLU A 455 -3.53 5.53 11.10
N LEU A 456 -3.24 6.76 11.54
CA LEU A 456 -2.83 7.89 10.72
C LEU A 456 -1.42 8.30 11.11
N VAL A 457 -0.51 8.36 10.14
CA VAL A 457 0.85 8.87 10.35
C VAL A 457 0.98 10.20 9.62
N TRP A 458 1.31 11.23 10.40
CA TRP A 458 1.53 12.58 9.91
C TRP A 458 3.00 12.90 9.94
N ARG A 459 3.50 13.53 8.88
CA ARG A 459 4.91 13.89 8.76
C ARG A 459 5.07 15.35 8.39
N CYS A 460 6.10 15.99 8.94
CA CYS A 460 6.52 17.32 8.53
C CYS A 460 8.04 17.36 8.42
N ILE A 461 8.52 17.97 7.34
CA ILE A 461 9.95 18.13 7.06
C ILE A 461 10.29 19.61 7.05
N VAL A 462 11.37 19.98 7.75
CA VAL A 462 11.84 21.37 7.83
C VAL A 462 13.36 21.39 7.68
N THR A 463 13.89 22.30 6.86
CA THR A 463 15.35 22.46 6.74
C THR A 463 15.96 22.84 8.08
N ALA A 464 17.10 22.24 8.43
CA ALA A 464 17.84 22.57 9.64
C ALA A 464 18.58 23.91 9.53
N ARG A 465 18.67 24.51 8.33
CA ARG A 465 19.25 25.85 8.10
C ARG A 465 18.44 26.99 8.72
N ALA A 466 17.21 26.75 9.15
CA ALA A 466 16.34 27.80 9.67
C ALA A 466 16.70 28.27 11.11
N ASP A 467 17.88 27.90 11.63
CA ASP A 467 18.34 28.20 13.01
C ASP A 467 17.27 27.97 14.08
N LEU A 468 16.46 26.92 13.88
CA LEU A 468 15.36 26.57 14.76
C LEU A 468 15.90 26.08 16.09
N VAL A 469 15.42 26.69 17.17
CA VAL A 469 15.80 26.31 18.54
C VAL A 469 14.70 25.50 19.22
N GLU A 470 13.44 25.68 18.81
CA GLU A 470 12.30 25.01 19.40
C GLU A 470 11.26 24.63 18.34
N ALA A 471 10.69 23.45 18.48
CA ALA A 471 9.51 22.99 17.74
C ALA A 471 8.51 22.36 18.71
N GLN A 472 7.29 22.88 18.72
CA GLN A 472 6.19 22.36 19.55
C GLN A 472 5.13 21.71 18.67
N LEU A 473 4.79 20.46 18.93
CA LEU A 473 3.70 19.75 18.25
C LEU A 473 2.36 20.04 18.91
N HIS A 474 1.37 20.42 18.11
CA HIS A 474 0.00 20.72 18.53
C HIS A 474 -1.02 20.06 17.58
N VAL A 475 -2.29 19.94 18.02
CA VAL A 475 -3.39 19.48 17.16
C VAL A 475 -4.58 20.45 17.19
N ALA A 476 -5.03 20.85 16.00
CA ALA A 476 -6.24 21.63 15.82
C ALA A 476 -7.44 20.72 15.51
N GLU A 477 -8.21 20.39 16.55
CA GLU A 477 -9.35 19.44 16.47
C GLU A 477 -10.67 20.15 16.13
N THR A 478 -10.83 21.41 16.56
CA THR A 478 -12.06 22.17 16.39
C THR A 478 -11.96 23.18 15.25
N ALA A 479 -13.09 23.54 14.65
CA ALA A 479 -13.14 24.57 13.62
C ALA A 479 -12.59 25.93 14.11
N ALA A 480 -12.83 26.27 15.39
CA ALA A 480 -12.29 27.48 16.01
C ALA A 480 -10.76 27.45 16.13
N LYS A 481 -10.18 26.33 16.60
CA LYS A 481 -8.72 26.15 16.66
C LYS A 481 -8.10 26.22 15.27
N ARG A 482 -8.73 25.61 14.26
CA ARG A 482 -8.29 25.70 12.85
C ARG A 482 -8.33 27.15 12.35
N LEU A 483 -9.42 27.87 12.60
CA LEU A 483 -9.53 29.28 12.19
C LEU A 483 -8.42 30.15 12.82
N ALA A 484 -8.14 29.96 14.12
CA ALA A 484 -7.06 30.66 14.80
C ALA A 484 -5.68 30.34 14.22
N LEU A 485 -5.44 29.10 13.80
CA LEU A 485 -4.19 28.67 13.16
C LEU A 485 -3.92 29.40 11.84
N LYS A 486 -4.94 29.84 11.09
CA LYS A 486 -4.76 30.52 9.79
C LYS A 486 -3.85 31.74 9.86
N GLU A 487 -3.89 32.49 10.95
CA GLU A 487 -3.10 33.71 11.12
C GLU A 487 -1.59 33.41 11.20
N TRP A 488 -1.24 32.21 11.67
CA TRP A 488 0.14 31.74 11.84
C TRP A 488 0.68 31.00 10.63
N LEU A 489 -0.19 30.55 9.72
CA LEU A 489 0.20 29.79 8.54
C LEU A 489 0.65 30.70 7.38
N PRO A 490 1.66 30.27 6.60
CA PRO A 490 1.99 30.89 5.31
C PRO A 490 0.78 30.90 4.37
N PRO A 491 0.66 31.88 3.44
CA PRO A 491 -0.49 31.99 2.54
C PRO A 491 -0.86 30.72 1.78
N GLN A 492 0.14 29.92 1.37
CA GLN A 492 -0.05 28.66 0.65
C GLN A 492 -0.79 27.61 1.49
N GLN A 493 -0.50 27.50 2.79
CA GLN A 493 -1.12 26.53 3.69
C GLN A 493 -2.49 26.99 4.24
N ARG A 494 -2.83 28.28 4.14
CA ARG A 494 -4.16 28.77 4.52
C ARG A 494 -5.26 28.15 3.67
N ALA A 495 -5.01 27.99 2.37
CA ALA A 495 -5.95 27.37 1.44
C ALA A 495 -6.11 25.85 1.68
N GLU A 496 -5.05 25.15 2.11
CA GLU A 496 -5.11 23.73 2.48
C GLU A 496 -5.97 23.50 3.72
N LEU A 497 -5.87 24.42 4.69
CA LEU A 497 -6.69 24.40 5.89
C LEU A 497 -8.19 24.55 5.58
N ASP A 498 -8.54 25.28 4.52
CA ASP A 498 -9.90 25.47 4.02
C ASP A 498 -10.38 24.39 3.05
N GLY A 499 -9.52 23.42 2.70
CA GLY A 499 -9.84 22.38 1.71
C GLY A 499 -9.95 22.92 0.28
N GLU A 500 -9.36 24.09 -0.03
CA GLU A 500 -9.47 24.77 -1.32
C GLU A 500 -8.34 24.44 -2.31
N VAL A 501 -7.30 23.71 -1.90
CA VAL A 501 -6.15 23.47 -2.78
C VAL A 501 -6.39 22.32 -3.76
N THR A 502 -6.42 22.68 -5.04
CA THR A 502 -6.08 21.81 -6.16
C THR A 502 -4.56 21.71 -6.24
N HIS A 503 -3.95 20.65 -5.70
CA HIS A 503 -2.56 20.35 -6.09
C HIS A 503 -2.57 19.99 -7.57
N GLY A 504 -1.88 20.82 -8.37
CA GLY A 504 -1.48 20.51 -9.73
C GLY A 504 -0.54 19.31 -9.70
N ALA A 505 -0.68 18.47 -10.73
CA ALA A 505 -0.03 17.17 -10.88
C ALA A 505 1.49 17.24 -10.90
#